data_AF-A0A9R1NZ19-F1
#
_entry.id   AF-A0A9R1NZ19-F1
#
_cell.length_a   1.000
_cell.length_b   1.000
_cell.length_c   1.000
_cell.angle_alpha   90.00
_cell.angle_beta   90.00
_cell.angle_gamma   90.00
#
_symmetry.space_group_name_H-M   'P 1'
#
loop_
_entity.id
_entity.type
_entity.pdbx_description
1 polymer ?
#
loop_
_entity_poly.entity_id
_entity_poly.type
_entity_poly.pdbx_seq_one_letter_code
_entity_poly.pdbx_strand_id
1 'polypeptide(L)'
;MHSQNHWGGAFDIDGAEDDQSRNMDIDRGALQHQHQLDETQQSWLLGPPEAKKKDRYVDLGCVVVKRKLLWWMLWAVLGAFVLIGLPIIIAKNIPKKKPHAPPPDKYTDALHKALLFFNAQKSGKLPKNNGIPWRGNSGMKDGADLPDVKGGLVGGYYDAGDNIKFHFPMAFSMTLLSWSVVEYADRYKAIGEYDHVRELIKWGTDYLLLTFNSSASTINKLYSQVGTAKINGSTPDDHYCWNRPEDMAYPRPVQQASAAPPPPATWKP
;
A
#
# COMPACT_ATOMS: atom_id res chain seq x y z
N MET A 1 10.90 -22.18 -1.07
CA MET A 1 9.99 -23.34 -1.14
C MET A 1 10.23 -24.18 0.11
N HIS A 2 9.27 -24.25 1.03
CA HIS A 2 9.37 -25.06 2.25
C HIS A 2 8.31 -26.16 2.18
N SER A 3 8.77 -27.40 2.30
CA SER A 3 8.02 -28.64 2.13
C SER A 3 7.46 -29.15 3.46
N GLN A 4 6.14 -29.32 3.44
CA GLN A 4 5.23 -30.23 4.14
C GLN A 4 5.73 -31.16 5.28
N ASN A 5 5.02 -31.03 6.41
CA ASN A 5 4.37 -32.02 7.29
C ASN A 5 5.00 -33.41 7.51
N HIS A 6 5.29 -33.73 8.78
CA HIS A 6 5.48 -35.08 9.32
C HIS A 6 4.33 -35.42 10.27
N TRP A 7 3.31 -36.11 9.76
CA TRP A 7 2.37 -36.89 10.58
C TRP A 7 2.87 -38.33 10.56
N GLY A 8 3.44 -38.78 11.67
CA GLY A 8 3.84 -40.16 11.92
C GLY A 8 3.31 -40.59 13.27
N GLY A 9 2.18 -41.29 13.28
CA GLY A 9 1.62 -41.91 14.47
C GLY A 9 1.82 -43.42 14.41
N ALA A 10 2.19 -44.02 15.54
CA ALA A 10 2.16 -45.45 15.78
C ALA A 10 1.85 -45.67 17.27
N PHE A 11 0.85 -46.49 17.59
CA PHE A 11 0.98 -47.74 18.35
C PHE A 11 -0.41 -48.33 18.65
N ASP A 12 -0.57 -49.60 18.30
CA ASP A 12 -1.70 -50.49 18.64
C ASP A 12 -1.75 -50.80 20.15
N ILE A 13 -2.89 -51.33 20.61
CA ILE A 13 -2.97 -52.59 21.39
C ILE A 13 -4.43 -53.06 21.49
N ASP A 14 -4.55 -54.37 21.39
CA ASP A 14 -5.69 -55.27 21.25
C ASP A 14 -6.74 -55.30 22.37
N GLY A 15 -7.91 -55.84 22.03
CA GLY A 15 -8.92 -56.33 22.96
C GLY A 15 -9.96 -57.18 22.23
N ALA A 16 -9.86 -58.50 22.41
CA ALA A 16 -10.52 -59.60 21.72
C ALA A 16 -12.08 -59.68 21.81
N GLU A 17 -12.64 -60.29 20.75
CA GLU A 17 -13.69 -61.34 20.68
C GLU A 17 -14.93 -61.26 21.59
N ASP A 18 -16.14 -61.31 21.01
CA ASP A 18 -16.91 -62.58 20.93
C ASP A 18 -18.20 -62.46 20.09
N ASP A 19 -18.75 -63.63 19.76
CA ASP A 19 -19.57 -64.01 18.61
C ASP A 19 -21.12 -63.94 18.81
N GLN A 20 -21.85 -64.24 17.73
CA GLN A 20 -23.20 -64.86 17.68
C GLN A 20 -24.54 -64.06 17.77
N SER A 21 -25.12 -63.86 16.58
CA SER A 21 -26.39 -64.43 16.05
C SER A 21 -27.73 -64.48 16.84
N ARG A 22 -28.73 -63.84 16.22
CA ARG A 22 -30.10 -64.30 15.83
C ARG A 22 -31.09 -64.95 16.85
N ASN A 23 -32.27 -64.32 16.83
CA ASN A 23 -33.64 -64.85 16.70
C ASN A 23 -34.53 -65.13 17.93
N MET A 24 -35.73 -64.53 17.83
CA MET A 24 -37.08 -64.93 18.22
C MET A 24 -37.32 -65.74 19.49
N ASP A 25 -38.23 -65.23 20.33
CA ASP A 25 -39.21 -66.07 21.02
C ASP A 25 -40.58 -65.37 21.10
N ILE A 26 -41.60 -66.17 20.87
CA ILE A 26 -43.04 -65.87 20.81
C ILE A 26 -43.74 -66.60 21.98
N ASP A 27 -44.79 -65.95 22.50
CA ASP A 27 -45.96 -66.40 23.27
C ASP A 27 -45.82 -67.13 24.63
N ARG A 28 -46.65 -66.69 25.61
CA ARG A 28 -47.86 -67.43 26.03
C ARG A 28 -48.66 -66.64 27.09
N GLY A 29 -49.96 -66.42 26.86
CA GLY A 29 -50.92 -66.27 27.95
C GLY A 29 -52.01 -65.21 27.78
N ALA A 30 -53.09 -65.57 27.10
CA ALA A 30 -54.46 -65.63 27.67
C ALA A 30 -55.53 -65.40 26.59
N LEU A 31 -55.93 -66.51 25.97
CA LEU A 31 -57.24 -66.69 25.37
C LEU A 31 -58.29 -66.65 26.48
N GLN A 32 -59.25 -65.72 26.45
CA GLN A 32 -60.64 -66.10 26.68
C GLN A 32 -61.64 -65.03 26.22
N HIS A 33 -62.59 -65.53 25.43
CA HIS A 33 -63.98 -65.08 25.32
C HIS A 33 -64.38 -64.14 24.17
N GLN A 34 -64.55 -64.79 23.02
CA GLN A 34 -65.46 -64.41 21.95
C GLN A 34 -66.83 -65.06 22.23
N HIS A 35 -67.79 -64.30 22.76
CA HIS A 35 -69.23 -64.60 22.63
C HIS A 35 -70.10 -63.39 23.05
N GLN A 36 -70.31 -62.43 22.14
CA GLN A 36 -71.59 -61.70 21.98
C GLN A 36 -71.45 -60.69 20.83
N LEU A 37 -71.79 -61.16 19.64
CA LEU A 37 -72.23 -60.30 18.54
C LEU A 37 -73.71 -59.92 18.80
N ASP A 38 -74.13 -58.78 18.24
CA ASP A 38 -75.52 -58.42 17.85
C ASP A 38 -76.42 -57.41 18.59
N GLU A 39 -76.02 -56.69 19.65
CA GLU A 39 -77.01 -55.81 20.35
C GLU A 39 -76.82 -54.28 20.36
N THR A 40 -75.87 -53.68 19.64
CA THR A 40 -75.83 -52.18 19.58
C THR A 40 -75.46 -51.57 18.22
N GLN A 41 -75.86 -52.21 17.12
CA GLN A 41 -75.99 -51.55 15.80
C GLN A 41 -77.19 -50.57 15.70
N GLN A 42 -77.83 -50.16 16.79
CA GLN A 42 -79.02 -49.27 16.76
C GLN A 42 -78.99 -48.10 17.78
N SER A 43 -77.88 -47.38 17.90
CA SER A 43 -77.87 -46.07 18.58
C SER A 43 -77.29 -44.94 17.72
N TRP A 44 -77.78 -44.83 16.49
CA TRP A 44 -77.67 -43.58 15.74
C TRP A 44 -78.73 -42.60 16.25
N LEU A 45 -78.33 -41.53 16.94
CA LEU A 45 -78.80 -40.14 16.79
C LEU A 45 -78.52 -39.32 18.08
N LEU A 46 -77.60 -38.35 17.96
CA LEU A 46 -77.44 -37.09 18.75
C LEU A 46 -76.31 -36.98 19.82
N GLY A 47 -75.11 -36.55 19.37
CA GLY A 47 -74.23 -35.50 19.98
C GLY A 47 -73.15 -35.92 21.01
N PRO A 48 -71.99 -35.21 21.14
CA PRO A 48 -71.55 -33.93 20.55
C PRO A 48 -70.42 -34.08 19.50
N PRO A 49 -70.03 -33.03 18.75
CA PRO A 49 -69.07 -33.17 17.66
C PRO A 49 -67.66 -33.34 18.21
N GLU A 50 -66.95 -34.39 17.79
CA GLU A 50 -65.50 -34.37 17.83
C GLU A 50 -65.02 -33.28 16.87
N ALA A 51 -64.42 -32.22 17.42
CA ALA A 51 -63.76 -31.19 16.64
C ALA A 51 -62.53 -31.80 15.92
N LYS A 52 -62.76 -32.45 14.77
CA LYS A 52 -61.68 -32.82 13.84
C LYS A 52 -60.99 -31.52 13.42
N LYS A 53 -59.80 -31.27 13.98
CA LYS A 53 -58.92 -30.16 13.58
C LYS A 53 -58.66 -30.30 12.08
N LYS A 54 -59.35 -29.51 11.25
CA LYS A 54 -59.03 -29.38 9.81
C LYS A 54 -57.60 -28.84 9.71
N ASP A 55 -56.66 -29.71 9.37
CA ASP A 55 -55.31 -29.28 9.02
C ASP A 55 -55.42 -28.39 7.79
N ARG A 56 -55.06 -27.13 7.94
CA ARG A 56 -55.07 -26.14 6.85
C ARG A 56 -53.79 -26.37 6.04
N TYR A 57 -53.92 -26.64 4.74
CA TYR A 57 -52.79 -26.82 3.82
C TYR A 57 -52.61 -25.55 2.99
N VAL A 58 -51.38 -25.26 2.57
CA VAL A 58 -51.04 -24.14 1.69
C VAL A 58 -50.45 -24.73 0.42
N ASP A 59 -51.00 -24.36 -0.73
CA ASP A 59 -50.55 -24.82 -2.03
C ASP A 59 -49.68 -23.73 -2.67
N LEU A 60 -48.42 -24.07 -2.94
CA LEU A 60 -47.44 -23.16 -3.54
C LEU A 60 -47.30 -23.38 -5.05
N GLY A 61 -48.33 -23.93 -5.69
CA GLY A 61 -48.42 -24.10 -7.15
C GLY A 61 -47.73 -25.36 -7.69
N CYS A 62 -46.80 -25.96 -6.93
CA CYS A 62 -46.18 -27.25 -7.27
C CYS A 62 -46.06 -28.23 -6.08
N VAL A 63 -46.35 -27.80 -4.84
CA VAL A 63 -46.21 -28.62 -3.61
C VAL A 63 -47.25 -28.18 -2.57
N VAL A 64 -48.01 -29.14 -2.03
CA VAL A 64 -49.00 -28.92 -0.94
C VAL A 64 -48.37 -29.24 0.41
N VAL A 65 -48.18 -28.22 1.26
CA VAL A 65 -47.54 -28.40 2.59
C VAL A 65 -48.52 -28.05 3.70
N LYS A 66 -48.52 -28.85 4.77
CA LYS A 66 -49.34 -28.60 5.98
C LYS A 66 -48.90 -27.29 6.63
N ARG A 67 -49.84 -26.35 6.87
CA ARG A 67 -49.55 -24.99 7.37
C ARG A 67 -48.74 -24.98 8.66
N LYS A 68 -48.97 -25.96 9.55
CA LYS A 68 -48.18 -26.11 10.78
C LYS A 68 -46.72 -26.43 10.48
N LEU A 69 -46.46 -27.35 9.56
CA LEU A 69 -45.11 -27.76 9.17
C LEU A 69 -44.36 -26.60 8.49
N LEU A 70 -45.05 -25.85 7.64
CA LEU A 70 -44.51 -24.63 7.02
C LEU A 70 -44.15 -23.57 8.07
N TRP A 71 -44.99 -23.40 9.10
CA TRP A 71 -44.66 -22.54 10.25
C TRP A 71 -43.43 -23.03 11.01
N TRP A 72 -43.31 -24.32 11.31
CA TRP A 72 -42.11 -24.88 11.96
C TRP A 72 -40.85 -24.68 11.13
N MET A 73 -40.91 -24.85 9.80
CA MET A 73 -39.79 -24.60 8.89
C MET A 73 -39.39 -23.12 8.88
N LEU A 74 -40.36 -22.21 8.84
CA LEU A 74 -40.09 -20.76 8.93
C LEU A 74 -39.44 -20.38 10.26
N TRP A 75 -39.91 -20.93 11.38
CA TRP A 75 -39.29 -20.70 12.70
C TRP A 75 -37.89 -21.32 12.80
N ALA A 76 -37.65 -22.47 12.19
CA ALA A 76 -36.32 -23.08 12.13
C ALA A 76 -35.34 -22.23 11.31
N VAL A 77 -35.77 -21.73 10.14
CA VAL A 77 -34.97 -20.83 9.30
C VAL A 77 -34.71 -19.49 9.99
N LEU A 78 -35.73 -18.92 10.65
CA LEU A 78 -35.56 -17.70 11.44
C LEU A 78 -34.60 -17.92 12.61
N GLY A 79 -34.72 -19.04 13.31
CA GLY A 79 -33.81 -19.45 14.39
C GLY A 79 -32.38 -19.59 13.90
N ALA A 80 -32.16 -20.25 12.76
CA ALA A 80 -30.84 -20.37 12.14
C ALA A 80 -30.28 -19.00 11.70
N PHE A 81 -31.12 -18.14 11.14
CA PHE A 81 -30.72 -16.78 10.76
C PHE A 81 -30.32 -15.93 11.97
N VAL A 82 -31.05 -16.03 13.09
CA VAL A 82 -30.73 -15.29 14.33
C VAL A 82 -29.47 -15.85 14.99
N LEU A 83 -29.30 -17.17 15.04
CA LEU A 83 -28.17 -17.81 15.71
C LEU A 83 -26.86 -17.76 14.90
N ILE A 84 -26.94 -17.72 13.57
CA ILE A 84 -25.77 -17.82 12.69
C ILE A 84 -25.64 -16.56 11.81
N GLY A 85 -26.70 -16.18 11.10
CA GLY A 85 -26.68 -15.07 10.15
C GLY A 85 -26.41 -13.72 10.81
N LEU A 86 -27.14 -13.43 11.90
CA LEU A 86 -27.05 -12.18 12.65
C LEU A 86 -25.64 -11.93 13.25
N PRO A 87 -25.00 -12.91 13.93
CA PRO A 87 -23.63 -12.74 14.41
C PRO A 87 -22.62 -12.49 13.28
N ILE A 88 -22.76 -13.15 12.13
CA ILE A 88 -21.86 -12.95 10.97
C ILE A 88 -22.01 -11.54 10.40
N ILE A 89 -23.26 -11.04 10.27
CA ILE A 89 -23.54 -9.69 9.78
C ILE A 89 -22.96 -8.65 10.74
N ILE A 90 -23.15 -8.83 12.05
CA ILE A 90 -22.57 -7.96 13.07
C ILE A 90 -21.04 -8.00 12.98
N ALA A 91 -20.42 -9.19 12.93
CA ALA A 91 -18.97 -9.33 12.84
C ALA A 91 -18.38 -8.67 11.58
N LYS A 92 -19.09 -8.70 10.45
CA LYS A 92 -18.68 -8.02 9.21
C LYS A 92 -18.89 -6.51 9.25
N ASN A 93 -19.91 -6.03 9.97
CA ASN A 93 -20.26 -4.61 10.04
C ASN A 93 -19.66 -3.86 11.23
N ILE A 94 -19.03 -4.55 12.20
CA ILE A 94 -18.25 -3.87 13.25
C ILE A 94 -17.06 -3.18 12.57
N PRO A 95 -16.93 -1.85 12.70
CA PRO A 95 -15.78 -1.13 12.16
C PRO A 95 -14.53 -1.65 12.88
N LYS A 96 -13.69 -2.39 12.16
CA LYS A 96 -12.36 -2.77 12.65
C LYS A 96 -11.60 -1.48 12.92
N LYS A 97 -11.42 -1.12 14.19
CA LYS A 97 -10.49 -0.06 14.58
C LYS A 97 -9.12 -0.48 14.08
N LYS A 98 -8.68 0.12 12.97
CA LYS A 98 -7.28 -0.02 12.55
C LYS A 98 -6.45 0.48 13.73
N PRO A 99 -5.50 -0.31 14.26
CA PRO A 99 -4.59 0.22 15.25
C PRO A 99 -3.97 1.50 14.68
N HIS A 100 -3.97 2.57 15.48
CA HIS A 100 -3.25 3.77 15.11
C HIS A 100 -1.79 3.37 14.90
N ALA A 101 -1.21 3.79 13.78
CA ALA A 101 0.22 3.63 13.59
C ALA A 101 0.92 4.29 14.79
N PRO A 102 1.94 3.64 15.37
CA PRO A 102 2.72 4.30 16.41
C PRO A 102 3.27 5.62 15.85
N PRO A 103 3.42 6.65 16.71
CA PRO A 103 4.06 7.88 16.27
C PRO A 103 5.44 7.55 15.69
N PRO A 104 5.88 8.28 14.64
CA PRO A 104 7.18 8.05 14.02
C PRO A 104 8.27 8.13 15.09
N ASP A 105 9.24 7.23 15.02
CA ASP A 105 10.37 7.28 15.92
C ASP A 105 11.28 8.48 15.58
N LYS A 106 12.19 8.82 16.50
CA LYS A 106 13.07 9.99 16.36
C LYS A 106 13.95 9.93 15.09
N TYR A 107 14.30 8.75 14.59
CA TYR A 107 15.07 8.60 13.35
C TYR A 107 14.19 8.82 12.13
N THR A 108 12.95 8.33 12.14
CA THR A 108 11.97 8.64 11.09
C THR A 108 11.75 10.15 10.98
N ASP A 109 11.57 10.83 12.12
CA ASP A 109 11.42 12.28 12.19
C ASP A 109 12.67 13.05 11.73
N ALA A 110 13.86 12.54 12.03
CA ALA A 110 15.12 13.13 11.61
C ALA A 110 15.34 12.96 10.10
N LEU A 111 15.04 11.78 9.57
CA LEU A 111 15.16 11.48 8.14
C LEU A 111 14.19 12.33 7.32
N HIS A 112 12.92 12.45 7.74
CA HIS A 112 11.95 13.33 7.09
C HIS A 112 12.48 14.77 6.98
N LYS A 113 13.04 15.32 8.08
CA LYS A 113 13.63 16.67 8.08
C LYS A 113 14.88 16.76 7.20
N ALA A 114 15.71 15.73 7.17
CA ALA A 114 16.88 15.67 6.29
C ALA A 114 16.48 15.68 4.80
N LEU A 115 15.37 15.04 4.43
CA LEU A 115 14.83 15.09 3.07
C LEU A 115 14.21 16.47 2.77
N LEU A 116 13.53 17.08 3.74
CA LEU A 116 13.03 18.46 3.62
C LEU A 116 14.15 19.49 3.40
N PHE A 117 15.35 19.27 3.95
CA PHE A 117 16.51 20.10 3.66
C PHE A 117 16.80 20.16 2.15
N PHE A 118 16.76 19.04 1.42
CA PHE A 118 16.93 19.07 -0.03
C PHE A 118 15.83 19.88 -0.73
N ASN A 119 14.56 19.75 -0.33
CA ASN A 119 13.50 20.61 -0.88
C ASN A 119 13.79 22.10 -0.68
N ALA A 120 14.37 22.44 0.48
CA ALA A 120 14.74 23.80 0.83
C ALA A 120 15.95 24.31 0.03
N GLN A 121 16.72 23.44 -0.61
CA GLN A 121 17.87 23.78 -1.47
C GLN A 121 17.54 23.81 -2.97
N LYS A 122 16.36 23.35 -3.41
CA LYS A 122 16.01 23.30 -4.85
C LYS A 122 16.09 24.68 -5.49
N SER A 123 16.75 24.81 -6.64
CA SER A 123 16.75 26.01 -7.49
C SER A 123 15.91 25.77 -8.75
N GLY A 124 15.40 26.82 -9.39
CA GLY A 124 14.60 26.73 -10.61
C GLY A 124 13.11 26.90 -10.35
N LYS A 125 12.28 26.30 -11.22
CA LYS A 125 10.82 26.36 -11.12
C LYS A 125 10.30 25.28 -10.18
N LEU A 126 10.02 25.66 -8.93
CA LEU A 126 9.61 24.71 -7.90
C LEU A 126 8.25 24.06 -8.21
N PRO A 127 8.07 22.78 -7.86
CA PRO A 127 6.76 22.13 -7.94
C PRO A 127 5.79 22.79 -6.95
N LYS A 128 4.49 22.80 -7.30
CA LYS A 128 3.44 23.40 -6.44
C LYS A 128 3.43 22.82 -5.03
N ASN A 129 3.85 21.57 -4.86
CA ASN A 129 3.90 20.87 -3.59
C ASN A 129 5.37 20.59 -3.16
N ASN A 130 6.18 21.63 -3.04
CA ASN A 130 7.58 21.50 -2.61
C ASN A 130 7.75 21.19 -1.10
N GLY A 131 6.69 21.30 -0.30
CA GLY A 131 6.75 21.08 1.15
C GLY A 131 7.48 22.18 1.96
N ILE A 132 8.05 23.20 1.30
CA ILE A 132 8.74 24.33 1.93
C ILE A 132 8.01 25.63 1.57
N PRO A 133 7.17 26.19 2.46
CA PRO A 133 6.23 27.27 2.10
C PRO A 133 6.90 28.63 1.85
N TRP A 134 8.13 28.81 2.35
CA TRP A 134 8.88 30.07 2.22
C TRP A 134 9.82 30.08 1.01
N ARG A 135 9.92 28.98 0.25
CA ARG A 135 10.71 28.89 -0.99
C ARG A 135 9.86 29.19 -2.22
N GLY A 136 10.45 29.86 -3.20
CA GLY A 136 9.83 30.20 -4.48
C GLY A 136 10.71 29.90 -5.69
N ASN A 137 10.18 30.23 -6.88
CA ASN A 137 10.92 30.07 -8.12
C ASN A 137 12.14 31.00 -8.12
N SER A 138 13.31 30.46 -8.45
CA SER A 138 14.60 31.16 -8.35
C SER A 138 15.57 30.67 -9.42
N GLY A 139 16.61 31.44 -9.77
CA GLY A 139 17.60 31.02 -10.78
C GLY A 139 16.99 30.73 -12.17
N MET A 140 15.89 31.40 -12.53
CA MET A 140 15.13 31.11 -13.76
C MET A 140 15.83 31.51 -15.06
N LYS A 141 16.95 32.23 -14.96
CA LYS A 141 17.76 32.70 -16.10
C LYS A 141 19.13 32.02 -16.16
N ASP A 142 19.37 31.04 -15.29
CA ASP A 142 20.65 30.35 -15.18
C ASP A 142 21.00 29.70 -16.52
N GLY A 143 22.11 30.13 -17.14
CA GLY A 143 22.57 29.62 -18.44
C GLY A 143 21.62 29.84 -19.62
N ALA A 144 20.70 30.81 -19.54
CA ALA A 144 19.73 31.08 -20.62
C ALA A 144 20.39 31.55 -21.92
N ASP A 145 21.62 32.06 -21.85
CA ASP A 145 22.47 32.53 -22.94
C ASP A 145 23.37 31.43 -23.53
N LEU A 146 23.35 30.22 -22.97
CA LEU A 146 24.16 29.10 -23.46
C LEU A 146 23.65 28.63 -24.84
N PRO A 147 24.53 28.47 -25.84
CA PRO A 147 24.12 28.16 -27.21
C PRO A 147 23.66 26.71 -27.40
N ASP A 148 24.05 25.81 -26.50
CA ASP A 148 23.89 24.36 -26.61
C ASP A 148 22.91 23.76 -25.58
N VAL A 149 22.37 24.57 -24.66
CA VAL A 149 21.39 24.13 -23.66
C VAL A 149 20.08 24.90 -23.82
N LYS A 150 19.12 24.30 -24.53
CA LYS A 150 17.80 24.91 -24.75
C LYS A 150 17.07 25.07 -23.43
N GLY A 151 16.81 26.33 -23.05
CA GLY A 151 16.13 26.66 -21.78
C GLY A 151 17.09 26.86 -20.59
N GLY A 152 18.40 26.74 -20.81
CA GLY A 152 19.43 26.98 -19.81
C GLY A 152 19.57 25.90 -18.74
N LEU A 153 20.38 26.20 -17.73
CA LEU A 153 20.69 25.36 -16.58
C LEU A 153 19.77 25.71 -15.39
N VAL A 154 18.46 25.69 -15.64
CA VAL A 154 17.44 25.92 -14.62
C VAL A 154 17.13 24.60 -13.90
N GLY A 155 17.13 24.60 -12.56
CA GLY A 155 16.96 23.39 -11.76
C GLY A 155 18.10 23.17 -10.76
N GLY A 156 18.21 21.95 -10.25
CA GLY A 156 19.31 21.53 -9.37
C GLY A 156 19.18 22.06 -7.94
N TYR A 157 20.28 22.02 -7.22
CA TYR A 157 20.35 22.44 -5.81
C TYR A 157 21.35 23.59 -5.62
N TYR A 158 21.04 24.49 -4.70
CA TYR A 158 22.03 25.38 -4.11
C TYR A 158 22.91 24.59 -3.15
N ASP A 159 24.21 24.87 -3.14
CA ASP A 159 25.21 24.04 -2.47
C ASP A 159 25.10 24.12 -0.93
N ALA A 160 25.02 25.33 -0.40
CA ALA A 160 25.05 25.57 1.04
C ALA A 160 24.10 26.70 1.45
N GLY A 161 24.61 27.70 2.18
CA GLY A 161 23.87 28.92 2.51
C GLY A 161 23.94 30.01 1.44
N ASP A 162 24.63 29.74 0.33
CA ASP A 162 24.72 30.60 -0.84
C ASP A 162 23.73 30.15 -1.93
N ASN A 163 23.73 30.87 -3.05
CA ASN A 163 22.92 30.53 -4.21
C ASN A 163 23.76 29.94 -5.36
N ILE A 164 24.97 29.42 -5.07
CA ILE A 164 25.84 28.83 -6.09
C ILE A 164 25.41 27.37 -6.32
N LYS A 165 25.44 26.95 -7.59
CA LYS A 165 25.28 25.55 -7.96
C LYS A 165 26.66 24.96 -8.22
N PHE A 166 27.29 24.40 -7.18
CA PHE A 166 28.52 23.63 -7.34
C PHE A 166 28.17 22.20 -7.76
N HIS A 167 28.54 21.79 -8.99
CA HIS A 167 28.06 20.52 -9.53
C HIS A 167 28.75 19.31 -8.89
N PHE A 168 30.00 19.46 -8.44
CA PHE A 168 30.73 18.36 -7.80
C PHE A 168 30.08 17.90 -6.47
N PRO A 169 29.89 18.77 -5.45
CA PRO A 169 29.19 18.39 -4.23
C PRO A 169 27.73 17.98 -4.51
N MET A 170 27.04 18.62 -5.45
CA MET A 170 25.69 18.20 -5.85
C MET A 170 25.66 16.75 -6.38
N ALA A 171 26.55 16.41 -7.31
CA ALA A 171 26.65 15.06 -7.87
C ALA A 171 27.02 14.04 -6.79
N PHE A 172 27.91 14.40 -5.88
CA PHE A 172 28.27 13.58 -4.73
C PHE A 172 27.06 13.32 -3.81
N SER A 173 26.30 14.36 -3.44
CA SER A 173 25.10 14.24 -2.63
C SER A 173 24.03 13.38 -3.31
N MET A 174 23.81 13.54 -4.62
CA MET A 174 22.86 12.70 -5.36
C MET A 174 23.31 11.24 -5.43
N THR A 175 24.62 11.00 -5.52
CA THR A 175 25.20 9.65 -5.48
C THR A 175 24.96 8.98 -4.13
N LEU A 176 25.26 9.66 -3.02
CA LEU A 176 25.03 9.11 -1.68
C LEU A 176 23.54 8.93 -1.37
N LEU A 177 22.70 9.87 -1.79
CA LEU A 177 21.24 9.74 -1.60
C LEU A 177 20.71 8.55 -2.38
N SER A 178 21.14 8.37 -3.63
CA SER A 178 20.80 7.20 -4.46
C SER A 178 21.28 5.90 -3.84
N TRP A 179 22.53 5.86 -3.37
CA TRP A 179 23.08 4.67 -2.69
C TRP A 179 22.25 4.32 -1.45
N SER A 180 21.86 5.31 -0.63
CA SER A 180 21.00 5.06 0.53
C SER A 180 19.67 4.41 0.16
N VAL A 181 19.07 4.78 -0.98
CA VAL A 181 17.81 4.20 -1.47
C VAL A 181 18.02 2.78 -1.99
N VAL A 182 19.16 2.50 -2.63
CA VAL A 182 19.52 1.14 -3.06
C VAL A 182 19.66 0.21 -1.87
N GLU A 183 20.35 0.64 -0.80
CA GLU A 183 20.57 -0.20 0.39
C GLU A 183 19.33 -0.33 1.28
N TYR A 184 18.55 0.75 1.44
CA TYR A 184 17.50 0.84 2.46
C TYR A 184 16.10 1.09 1.88
N ALA A 185 15.85 0.66 0.63
CA ALA A 185 14.57 0.85 -0.07
C ALA A 185 13.35 0.49 0.79
N ASP A 186 13.38 -0.66 1.46
CA ASP A 186 12.26 -1.14 2.27
C ASP A 186 12.02 -0.29 3.52
N ARG A 187 13.07 0.35 4.07
CA ARG A 187 12.96 1.28 5.19
C ARG A 187 12.29 2.57 4.76
N TYR A 188 12.71 3.14 3.63
CA TYR A 188 12.05 4.31 3.04
C TYR A 188 10.57 4.04 2.72
N LYS A 189 10.23 2.85 2.21
CA LYS A 189 8.83 2.46 1.96
C LYS A 189 8.03 2.34 3.25
N ALA A 190 8.61 1.72 4.29
CA ALA A 190 7.95 1.53 5.57
C ALA A 190 7.55 2.85 6.25
N ILE A 191 8.34 3.91 6.06
CA ILE A 191 8.08 5.24 6.61
C ILE A 191 7.37 6.20 5.65
N GLY A 192 7.05 5.75 4.43
CA GLY A 192 6.35 6.57 3.43
C GLY A 192 7.21 7.63 2.72
N GLU A 193 8.54 7.55 2.81
CA GLU A 193 9.47 8.51 2.22
C GLU A 193 10.06 8.07 0.87
N TYR A 194 9.75 6.85 0.41
CA TYR A 194 10.35 6.26 -0.79
C TYR A 194 10.14 7.09 -2.06
N ASP A 195 8.94 7.59 -2.30
CA ASP A 195 8.68 8.40 -3.49
C ASP A 195 9.29 9.80 -3.33
N HIS A 196 9.25 10.37 -2.12
CA HIS A 196 9.83 11.67 -1.85
C HIS A 196 11.34 11.69 -2.09
N VAL A 197 12.09 10.72 -1.55
CA VAL A 197 13.55 10.64 -1.79
C VAL A 197 13.88 10.41 -3.26
N ARG A 198 13.07 9.64 -3.99
CA ARG A 198 13.25 9.45 -5.44
C ARG A 198 13.01 10.73 -6.24
N GLU A 199 12.02 11.54 -5.86
CA GLU A 199 11.78 12.85 -6.47
C GLU A 199 12.94 13.81 -6.19
N LEU A 200 13.55 13.76 -5.00
CA LEU A 200 14.75 14.55 -4.69
C LEU A 200 15.95 14.13 -5.55
N ILE A 201 16.19 12.83 -5.67
CA ILE A 201 17.26 12.30 -6.54
C ILE A 201 16.99 12.74 -7.98
N LYS A 202 15.77 12.51 -8.47
CA LYS A 202 15.35 12.85 -9.83
C LYS A 202 15.59 14.34 -10.13
N TRP A 203 15.21 15.23 -9.22
CA TRP A 203 15.43 16.67 -9.38
C TRP A 203 16.90 17.03 -9.61
N GLY A 204 17.81 16.45 -8.84
CA GLY A 204 19.24 16.69 -8.99
C GLY A 204 19.82 16.03 -10.24
N THR A 205 19.43 14.78 -10.55
CA THR A 205 19.95 14.06 -11.72
C THR A 205 19.42 14.62 -13.03
N ASP A 206 18.14 15.05 -13.08
CA ASP A 206 17.58 15.71 -14.25
C ASP A 206 18.35 17.00 -14.57
N TYR A 207 18.72 17.76 -13.53
CA TYR A 207 19.58 18.94 -13.70
C TYR A 207 21.00 18.56 -14.18
N LEU A 208 21.64 17.56 -13.58
CA LEU A 208 22.98 17.15 -13.98
C LEU A 208 23.03 16.67 -15.44
N LEU A 209 21.95 16.05 -15.94
CA LEU A 209 21.83 15.68 -17.36
C LEU A 209 21.77 16.88 -18.31
N LEU A 210 21.41 18.08 -17.83
CA LEU A 210 21.49 19.32 -18.64
C LEU A 210 22.93 19.83 -18.79
N THR A 211 23.84 19.40 -17.91
CA THR A 211 25.19 19.97 -17.82
C THR A 211 26.13 19.43 -18.90
N PHE A 212 25.76 18.38 -19.63
CA PHE A 212 26.51 17.83 -20.74
C PHE A 212 25.55 17.24 -21.79
N ASN A 213 26.06 16.98 -22.99
CA ASN A 213 25.28 16.28 -24.00
C ASN A 213 25.21 14.78 -23.67
N SER A 214 24.19 14.36 -22.91
CA SER A 214 24.02 12.97 -22.49
C SER A 214 23.77 11.97 -23.63
N SER A 215 23.46 12.45 -24.84
CA SER A 215 23.26 11.62 -26.03
C SER A 215 24.51 11.54 -26.93
N ALA A 216 25.57 12.28 -26.62
CA ALA A 216 26.81 12.22 -27.40
C ALA A 216 27.59 10.94 -27.10
N SER A 217 28.26 10.39 -28.12
CA SER A 217 29.18 9.26 -27.97
C SER A 217 30.45 9.60 -27.21
N THR A 218 30.78 10.89 -27.07
CA THR A 218 31.95 11.37 -26.35
C THR A 218 31.60 12.67 -25.65
N ILE A 219 31.92 12.76 -24.36
CA ILE A 219 31.71 13.96 -23.55
C ILE A 219 33.00 14.78 -23.57
N ASN A 220 33.02 15.84 -24.36
CA ASN A 220 34.15 16.76 -24.49
C ASN A 220 33.96 18.09 -23.74
N LYS A 221 32.76 18.31 -23.21
CA LYS A 221 32.35 19.53 -22.50
C LYS A 221 31.34 19.17 -21.42
N LEU A 222 31.51 19.76 -20.25
CA LEU A 222 30.64 19.64 -19.10
C LEU A 222 30.56 21.00 -18.40
N TYR A 223 29.35 21.51 -18.16
CA TYR A 223 29.15 22.63 -17.26
C TYR A 223 29.38 22.19 -15.83
N SER A 224 30.21 22.92 -15.08
CA SER A 224 30.66 22.53 -13.74
C SER A 224 30.12 23.41 -12.62
N GLN A 225 29.61 24.61 -12.95
CA GLN A 225 29.12 25.56 -11.97
C GLN A 225 28.18 26.59 -12.58
N VAL A 226 27.19 27.03 -11.79
CA VAL A 226 26.42 28.25 -12.06
C VAL A 226 26.46 29.17 -10.85
N GLY A 227 26.76 30.45 -11.09
CA GLY A 227 27.01 31.42 -10.02
C GLY A 227 28.50 31.52 -9.70
N THR A 228 28.86 32.54 -8.95
CA THR A 228 30.26 32.82 -8.60
C THR A 228 30.36 33.57 -7.28
N ALA A 229 31.47 33.36 -6.61
CA ALA A 229 31.88 34.13 -5.45
C ALA A 229 33.31 34.61 -5.68
N LYS A 230 33.52 35.92 -5.66
CA LYS A 230 34.84 36.52 -5.77
C LYS A 230 35.32 36.92 -4.38
N ILE A 231 36.48 36.40 -3.99
CA ILE A 231 37.16 36.85 -2.77
C ILE A 231 37.53 38.33 -2.94
N ASN A 232 37.10 39.17 -2.00
CA ASN A 232 37.33 40.62 -2.00
C ASN A 232 36.79 41.39 -3.23
N GLY A 233 35.76 40.85 -3.89
CA GLY A 233 35.07 41.55 -4.97
C GLY A 233 34.22 42.71 -4.47
N SER A 234 34.20 43.82 -5.19
CA SER A 234 33.26 44.93 -5.00
C SER A 234 32.03 44.83 -5.92
N THR A 235 32.01 43.84 -6.81
CA THR A 235 30.88 43.59 -7.71
C THR A 235 29.88 42.64 -7.06
N PRO A 236 28.57 42.93 -7.12
CA PRO A 236 27.53 42.01 -6.64
C PRO A 236 27.67 40.59 -7.23
N ASP A 237 27.75 39.60 -6.36
CA ASP A 237 27.81 38.16 -6.67
C ASP A 237 27.15 37.33 -5.54
N ASP A 238 27.24 36.00 -5.62
CA ASP A 238 26.54 35.08 -4.72
C ASP A 238 27.00 35.12 -3.26
N HIS A 239 28.23 35.54 -2.98
CA HIS A 239 28.73 35.68 -1.60
C HIS A 239 28.74 37.14 -1.13
N TYR A 240 28.78 38.10 -2.06
CA TYR A 240 28.62 39.51 -1.75
C TYR A 240 27.19 39.85 -1.31
N CYS A 241 26.17 39.24 -1.94
CA CYS A 241 24.77 39.56 -1.70
C CYS A 241 24.13 38.61 -0.68
N TRP A 242 23.70 39.14 0.47
CA TRP A 242 22.86 38.40 1.42
C TRP A 242 21.38 38.58 1.08
N ASN A 243 20.86 37.75 0.18
CA ASN A 243 19.47 37.83 -0.26
C ASN A 243 18.84 36.44 -0.45
N ARG A 244 17.51 36.44 -0.54
CA ARG A 244 16.76 35.25 -0.90
C ARG A 244 17.08 34.85 -2.34
N PRO A 245 17.14 33.55 -2.68
CA PRO A 245 17.37 33.10 -4.05
C PRO A 245 16.34 33.65 -5.05
N GLU A 246 15.12 33.95 -4.58
CA GLU A 246 14.04 34.53 -5.38
C GLU A 246 14.30 36.00 -5.77
N ASP A 247 15.19 36.71 -5.05
CA ASP A 247 15.48 38.13 -5.23
C ASP A 247 16.87 38.38 -5.88
N MET A 248 17.53 37.35 -6.42
CA MET A 248 18.81 37.50 -7.09
C MET A 248 18.69 38.36 -8.35
N ALA A 249 19.45 39.46 -8.39
CA ALA A 249 19.48 40.39 -9.52
C ALA A 249 20.88 40.52 -10.18
N TYR A 250 21.91 39.91 -9.58
CA TYR A 250 23.28 39.95 -10.08
C TYR A 250 23.53 38.89 -11.17
N PRO A 251 24.56 39.07 -12.03
CA PRO A 251 24.93 38.08 -13.03
C PRO A 251 25.37 36.76 -12.41
N ARG A 252 24.90 35.64 -12.98
CA ARG A 252 25.22 34.28 -12.53
C ARG A 252 25.95 33.53 -13.65
N PRO A 253 27.27 33.72 -13.80
CA PRO A 253 28.02 33.12 -14.89
C PRO A 253 28.06 31.60 -14.76
N VAL A 254 28.22 30.93 -15.90
CA VAL A 254 28.35 29.48 -15.98
C VAL A 254 29.81 29.13 -16.25
N GLN A 255 30.37 28.19 -15.48
CA GLN A 255 31.70 27.63 -15.73
C GLN A 255 31.58 26.28 -16.42
N GLN A 256 32.56 25.95 -17.25
CA GLN A 256 32.63 24.69 -17.97
C GLN A 256 34.03 24.07 -17.88
N ALA A 257 34.07 22.75 -17.88
CA ALA A 257 35.26 21.95 -18.14
C ALA A 257 35.19 21.41 -19.57
N SER A 258 36.33 21.36 -20.25
CA SER A 258 36.46 20.75 -21.58
C SER A 258 37.59 19.75 -21.61
N ALA A 259 37.52 18.78 -22.54
CA ALA A 259 38.63 17.89 -22.80
C ALA A 259 39.89 18.68 -23.14
N ALA A 260 41.05 18.20 -22.70
CA ALA A 260 42.33 18.77 -23.10
C ALA A 260 42.50 18.66 -24.62
N PRO A 261 43.19 19.62 -25.27
CA PRO A 261 43.60 19.44 -26.65
C PRO A 261 44.39 18.12 -26.78
N PRO A 262 44.25 17.39 -27.90
CA PRO A 262 45.11 16.25 -28.13
C PRO A 262 46.59 16.69 -28.05
N PRO A 263 47.49 15.86 -27.50
CA PRO A 263 48.90 16.19 -27.47
C PRO A 263 49.41 16.46 -28.91
N PRO A 264 50.39 17.36 -29.09
CA PRO A 264 50.95 17.63 -30.40
C PRO A 264 51.42 16.33 -31.06
N ALA A 265 51.13 16.14 -32.35
CA ALA A 265 51.48 14.94 -33.12
C ALA A 265 53.00 14.64 -33.17
N THR A 266 53.84 15.52 -32.64
CA THR A 266 55.30 15.42 -32.59
C THR A 266 55.83 14.72 -31.35
N TRP A 267 55.00 14.40 -30.36
CA TRP A 267 55.41 13.56 -29.23
C TRP A 267 55.33 12.08 -29.63
N LYS A 268 56.39 11.58 -30.25
CA LYS A 268 56.71 10.15 -30.25
C LYS A 268 57.64 9.86 -29.07
N PRO A 269 57.41 8.77 -28.31
CA PRO A 269 58.27 8.37 -27.20
C PRO A 269 59.70 8.06 -27.65
#